data_AF-A0A0N8RW44-F1
#
_entry.id   AF-A0A0N8RW44-F1
#
_cell.length_a   1.000
_cell.length_b   1.000
_cell.length_c   1.000
_cell.angle_alpha   90.00
_cell.angle_beta   90.00
_cell.angle_gamma   90.00
#
_symmetry.space_group_name_H-M   'P 1'
#
loop_
_entity.id
_entity.type
_entity.pdbx_description
1 polymer ?
#
loop_
_entity_poly.entity_id
_entity_poly.type
_entity_poly.pdbx_seq_one_letter_code
_entity_poly.pdbx_strand_id
1 'polypeptide(L)'
;MTPTQVTALKIKGVPVEYASPKEGGVVLNVAECAIANNNQPELAQKLAAYLLTPEAQAPALEFGDQIPSNPKTPTSEKTRAQVEAMEKYLETAVTIDWDQVNQIRPEWNARWSRSIER
;
A
#
# COMPACT_ATOMS: atom_id res chain seq x y z
N MET A 1 13.99 -0.19 0.39
CA MET A 1 13.02 -0.04 1.51
C MET A 1 11.90 0.84 1.01
N THR A 2 10.67 0.60 1.42
CA THR A 2 9.53 1.47 1.06
C THR A 2 9.52 2.72 1.95
N PRO A 3 8.82 3.81 1.57
CA PRO A 3 8.66 4.99 2.42
C PRO A 3 8.12 4.66 3.81
N THR A 4 7.08 3.84 3.89
CA THR A 4 6.50 3.32 5.15
C THR A 4 7.53 2.59 6.02
N GLN A 5 8.37 1.75 5.41
CA GLN A 5 9.43 1.08 6.15
C GLN A 5 10.48 2.05 6.70
N VAL A 6 10.81 3.11 5.94
CA VAL A 6 11.71 4.18 6.40
C VAL A 6 11.09 4.92 7.58
N THR A 7 9.80 5.28 7.53
CA THR A 7 9.08 5.90 8.66
C THR A 7 9.15 5.01 9.92
N ALA A 8 8.83 3.72 9.78
CA ALA A 8 8.89 2.77 10.89
C ALA A 8 10.30 2.65 11.51
N LEU A 9 11.36 2.75 10.70
CA LEU A 9 12.75 2.72 11.17
C LEU A 9 13.15 4.04 11.85
N LYS A 10 12.74 5.19 11.32
CA LYS A 10 12.95 6.50 11.96
C LYS A 10 12.30 6.60 13.33
N ILE A 11 11.08 6.08 13.48
CA ILE A 11 10.39 5.99 14.79
C ILE A 11 11.23 5.21 15.81
N LYS A 12 11.99 4.21 15.36
CA LYS A 12 12.92 3.42 16.19
C LYS A 12 14.29 4.08 16.37
N GLY A 13 14.49 5.32 15.91
CA GLY A 13 15.74 6.07 16.03
C GLY A 13 16.82 5.67 15.02
N VAL A 14 16.47 4.91 13.99
CA VAL A 14 17.43 4.51 12.94
C VAL A 14 17.58 5.65 11.93
N PRO A 15 18.81 6.14 11.67
CA PRO A 15 19.05 7.28 10.76
C PRO A 15 19.03 6.82 9.29
N VAL A 16 17.84 6.62 8.74
CA VAL A 16 17.63 6.22 7.34
C VAL A 16 16.72 7.20 6.62
N GLU A 17 16.92 7.34 5.32
CA GLU A 17 16.10 8.17 4.43
C GLU A 17 15.58 7.36 3.24
N TYR A 18 14.44 7.78 2.70
CA TYR A 18 13.90 7.21 1.47
C TYR A 18 14.38 8.04 0.27
N ALA A 19 14.91 7.36 -0.74
CA ALA A 19 15.23 7.94 -2.03
C ALA A 19 14.37 7.27 -3.10
N SER A 20 13.48 8.03 -3.73
CA SER A 20 12.65 7.50 -4.82
C SER A 20 13.53 7.21 -6.05
N PRO A 21 13.39 6.05 -6.71
CA PRO A 21 14.09 5.75 -7.96
C PRO A 21 13.74 6.76 -9.05
N LYS A 22 14.69 7.06 -9.95
CA LYS A 22 14.48 8.03 -11.05
C LYS A 22 13.51 7.47 -12.10
N GLU A 23 13.55 6.16 -12.28
CA GLU A 23 12.68 5.36 -13.13
C GLU A 23 11.28 5.14 -12.53
N GLY A 24 11.06 5.58 -11.29
CA GLY A 24 9.81 5.36 -10.58
C GLY A 24 9.86 4.20 -9.58
N GLY A 25 9.18 4.38 -8.45
CA GLY A 25 8.93 3.29 -7.51
C GLY A 25 7.72 2.46 -7.92
N VAL A 26 7.77 1.16 -7.66
CA VAL A 26 6.58 0.30 -7.76
C VAL A 26 5.63 0.63 -6.61
N VAL A 27 4.38 0.95 -6.94
CA VAL A 27 3.34 1.22 -5.94
C VAL A 27 2.41 0.03 -5.86
N LEU A 28 2.28 -0.51 -4.64
CA LEU A 28 1.37 -1.60 -4.32
C LEU A 28 0.22 -1.06 -3.50
N ASN A 29 -0.99 -1.52 -3.83
CA ASN A 29 -2.19 -1.19 -3.08
C ASN A 29 -2.54 -2.35 -2.14
N VAL A 30 -3.03 -2.00 -0.95
CA VAL A 30 -3.72 -2.94 -0.07
C VAL A 30 -5.21 -2.90 -0.44
N ALA A 31 -5.81 -4.07 -0.63
CA ALA A 31 -7.21 -4.20 -1.01
C ALA A 31 -7.98 -5.03 0.02
N GLU A 32 -9.18 -4.57 0.37
CA GLU A 32 -10.18 -5.38 1.06
C GLU A 32 -10.95 -6.19 0.01
N CYS A 33 -10.95 -7.52 0.16
CA CYS A 33 -11.56 -8.43 -0.82
C CYS A 33 -12.67 -9.25 -0.17
N ALA A 34 -13.93 -8.92 -0.48
CA ALA A 34 -15.06 -9.74 -0.06
C ALA A 34 -15.03 -11.11 -0.74
N ILE A 35 -14.96 -12.18 0.04
CA ILE A 35 -14.84 -13.55 -0.47
C ILE A 35 -16.17 -13.99 -1.11
N ALA A 36 -16.08 -14.67 -2.26
CA ALA A 36 -17.24 -15.25 -2.93
C ALA A 36 -17.98 -16.26 -2.02
N ASN A 37 -19.32 -16.26 -2.05
CA ASN A 37 -20.17 -17.16 -1.26
C ASN A 37 -19.94 -17.06 0.26
N ASN A 38 -19.53 -15.90 0.78
CA ASN A 38 -19.47 -15.67 2.22
C ASN A 38 -20.88 -15.66 2.85
N ASN A 39 -20.96 -15.85 4.16
CA ASN A 39 -22.22 -15.98 4.90
C ASN A 39 -22.91 -14.64 5.23
N GLN A 40 -22.30 -13.50 4.88
CA GLN A 40 -22.77 -12.15 5.21
C GLN A 40 -22.47 -11.14 4.07
N PRO A 41 -22.94 -11.39 2.83
CA PRO A 41 -22.47 -10.65 1.66
C PRO A 41 -22.80 -9.15 1.72
N GLU A 42 -23.97 -8.79 2.23
CA GLU A 42 -24.36 -7.39 2.39
C GLU A 42 -23.52 -6.66 3.43
N LEU A 43 -23.22 -7.29 4.57
CA LEU A 43 -22.39 -6.69 5.61
C LEU A 43 -20.94 -6.55 5.16
N ALA A 44 -20.41 -7.56 4.44
CA ALA A 44 -19.07 -7.48 3.85
C ALA A 44 -18.94 -6.29 2.89
N GLN A 45 -19.94 -6.07 2.03
CA GLN A 45 -19.94 -4.91 1.13
C GLN A 45 -20.10 -3.57 1.88
N LYS A 46 -20.94 -3.52 2.92
CA LYS A 46 -21.05 -2.33 3.78
C LYS A 46 -19.73 -2.00 4.48
N LEU A 47 -19.02 -3.01 4.97
CA LEU A 47 -17.70 -2.83 5.57
C LEU A 47 -16.69 -2.32 4.54
N ALA A 48 -16.61 -2.93 3.35
CA ALA A 48 -15.73 -2.49 2.28
C ALA A 48 -16.00 -1.02 1.88
N ALA A 49 -17.27 -0.64 1.76
CA ALA A 49 -17.66 0.74 1.49
C ALA A 49 -17.24 1.70 2.62
N TYR A 50 -17.41 1.29 3.88
CA TYR A 50 -16.97 2.09 5.03
C TYR A 50 -15.45 2.29 5.05
N LEU A 51 -14.67 1.25 4.79
CA LEU A 51 -13.19 1.32 4.79
C LEU A 51 -12.61 2.24 3.69
N LEU A 52 -13.41 2.58 2.67
CA LEU A 52 -13.05 3.56 1.63
C LEU A 52 -13.37 5.01 2.03
N THR A 53 -14.02 5.25 3.16
CA THR A 53 -14.36 6.59 3.62
C THR A 53 -13.16 7.32 4.22
N PRO A 54 -13.13 8.67 4.19
CA PRO A 54 -12.11 9.46 4.89
C PRO A 54 -12.06 9.18 6.39
N GLU A 55 -13.22 8.92 6.99
CA GLU A 55 -13.35 8.64 8.43
C GLU A 55 -12.61 7.35 8.81
N ALA A 56 -12.78 6.28 8.03
CA ALA A 56 -12.11 5.02 8.28
C ALA A 56 -10.61 5.08 7.98
N GLN A 57 -10.20 5.85 6.97
CA GLN A 57 -8.80 5.93 6.55
C GLN A 57 -7.94 6.88 7.41
N ALA A 58 -8.53 7.89 8.05
CA ALA A 58 -7.81 8.82 8.93
C ALA A 58 -7.02 8.12 10.06
N PRO A 59 -7.58 7.19 10.86
CA PRO A 59 -6.82 6.46 11.87
C PRO A 59 -5.79 5.51 11.27
N ALA A 60 -6.05 4.93 10.09
CA ALA A 60 -5.09 4.07 9.39
C ALA A 60 -3.84 4.85 8.98
N LEU A 61 -3.98 6.10 8.57
CA LEU A 61 -2.88 7.02 8.32
C LEU A 61 -2.18 7.42 9.63
N GLU A 62 -2.94 7.89 10.62
CA GLU A 62 -2.38 8.45 11.86
C GLU A 62 -1.57 7.44 12.69
N PHE A 63 -2.05 6.19 12.75
CA PHE A 63 -1.49 5.16 13.63
C PHE A 63 -0.88 3.98 12.88
N GLY A 64 -1.35 3.71 11.66
CA GLY A 64 -0.94 2.54 10.86
C GLY A 64 0.07 2.84 9.75
N ASP A 65 0.47 4.10 9.58
CA ASP A 65 1.40 4.54 8.54
C ASP A 65 0.93 4.16 7.11
N GLN A 66 -0.39 4.00 6.93
CA GLN A 66 -1.03 3.65 5.66
C GLN A 66 -1.38 4.91 4.89
N ILE A 67 -0.86 5.07 3.68
CA ILE A 67 -1.27 6.17 2.81
C ILE A 67 -2.71 5.94 2.34
N PRO A 68 -3.63 6.90 2.55
CA PRO A 68 -5.03 6.76 2.15
C PRO A 68 -5.17 6.66 0.63
N SER A 69 -6.10 5.81 0.18
CA SER A 69 -6.54 5.80 -1.22
C SER A 69 -7.62 6.87 -1.48
N ASN A 70 -8.29 7.35 -0.44
CA ASN A 70 -9.26 8.44 -0.53
C ASN A 70 -8.57 9.80 -0.33
N PRO A 71 -8.54 10.68 -1.36
CA PRO A 71 -7.83 11.95 -1.29
C PRO A 71 -8.48 12.98 -0.36
N LYS A 72 -9.70 12.70 0.15
CA LYS A 72 -10.38 13.55 1.13
C LYS A 72 -10.03 13.19 2.58
N THR A 73 -9.17 12.19 2.79
CA THR A 73 -8.72 11.79 4.12
C THR A 73 -7.90 12.91 4.75
N PRO A 74 -8.28 13.43 5.92
CA PRO A 74 -7.55 14.53 6.55
C PRO A 74 -6.18 14.06 7.06
N THR A 75 -5.18 14.92 6.90
CA THR A 75 -3.86 14.75 7.50
C THR A 75 -3.73 15.55 8.80
N SER A 76 -2.98 15.03 9.77
CA SER A 76 -2.53 15.78 10.93
C SER A 76 -1.18 16.46 10.64
N GLU A 77 -0.66 17.26 11.57
CA GLU A 77 0.70 17.82 11.47
C GLU A 77 1.76 16.70 11.35
N LYS A 78 1.53 15.57 12.02
CA LYS A 78 2.41 14.40 12.00
C LYS A 78 2.46 13.73 10.63
N THR A 79 1.33 13.66 9.91
CA THR A 79 1.20 12.83 8.70
C THR A 79 1.23 13.63 7.39
N ARG A 80 1.07 14.96 7.43
CA ARG A 80 1.02 15.82 6.25
C ARG A 80 2.22 15.66 5.32
N ALA A 81 3.43 15.81 5.86
CA ALA A 81 4.66 15.74 5.06
C ALA A 81 4.85 14.37 4.37
N GLN A 82 4.35 13.30 5.00
CA GLN A 82 4.43 11.96 4.43
C GLN A 82 3.45 11.80 3.25
N VAL A 83 2.23 12.33 3.37
CA VAL A 83 1.24 12.30 2.29
C VAL A 83 1.72 13.14 1.12
N GLU A 84 2.20 14.36 1.36
CA GLU A 84 2.79 15.23 0.32
C GLU A 84 3.99 14.56 -0.38
N ALA A 85 4.84 13.87 0.37
CA ALA A 85 5.95 13.10 -0.22
C ALA A 85 5.45 11.97 -1.11
N MET A 86 4.40 11.25 -0.69
CA MET A 86 3.82 10.18 -1.50
C MET A 86 3.15 10.71 -2.77
N GLU A 87 2.43 11.84 -2.71
CA GLU A 87 1.86 12.49 -3.89
C GLU A 87 2.94 12.77 -4.94
N LYS A 88 4.11 13.26 -4.51
CA LYS A 88 5.26 13.45 -5.39
C LYS A 88 5.83 12.14 -5.93
N TYR A 89 5.90 11.08 -5.13
CA TYR A 89 6.37 9.77 -5.61
C TYR A 89 5.43 9.18 -6.67
N LEU A 90 4.13 9.44 -6.54
CA LEU A 90 3.12 8.97 -7.49
C LEU A 90 3.27 9.58 -8.88
N GLU A 91 3.87 10.77 -9.03
CA GLU A 91 4.12 11.40 -10.34
C GLU A 91 4.99 10.55 -11.28
N THR A 92 5.82 9.68 -10.72
CA THR A 92 6.73 8.78 -11.47
C THR A 92 6.44 7.31 -11.20
N ALA A 93 5.37 6.98 -10.48
CA ALA A 93 5.13 5.62 -10.03
C ALA A 93 4.96 4.63 -11.21
N VAL A 94 5.52 3.43 -11.03
CA VAL A 94 5.31 2.31 -11.93
C VAL A 94 4.12 1.49 -11.42
N THR A 95 3.09 1.39 -12.24
CA THR A 95 1.95 0.51 -12.00
C THR A 95 2.27 -0.91 -12.47
N ILE A 96 1.85 -1.90 -11.71
CA ILE A 96 2.01 -3.32 -12.08
C ILE A 96 0.88 -3.71 -13.03
N ASP A 97 1.23 -4.32 -14.16
CA ASP A 97 0.29 -5.06 -15.00
C ASP A 97 -0.07 -6.38 -14.31
N TRP A 98 -1.15 -6.36 -13.52
CA TRP A 98 -1.59 -7.53 -12.78
C TRP A 98 -2.09 -8.66 -13.69
N ASP A 99 -2.58 -8.37 -14.90
CA ASP A 99 -3.06 -9.40 -15.83
C ASP A 99 -1.87 -10.22 -16.34
N GLN A 100 -0.81 -9.54 -16.79
CA GLN A 100 0.44 -10.19 -17.19
C GLN A 100 1.06 -10.96 -16.01
N VAL A 101 1.12 -10.35 -14.82
CA VAL A 101 1.65 -11.02 -13.64
C VAL A 101 0.82 -12.26 -13.33
N ASN A 102 -0.50 -12.19 -13.32
CA ASN A 102 -1.38 -13.32 -13.01
C ASN A 102 -1.20 -14.48 -14.00
N GLN A 103 -0.98 -14.17 -15.29
CA GLN A 103 -0.71 -15.18 -16.31
C GLN A 103 0.61 -15.94 -16.09
N ILE A 104 1.68 -15.24 -15.67
CA ILE A 104 3.04 -15.80 -15.61
C ILE A 104 3.44 -16.24 -14.19
N ARG A 105 2.71 -15.79 -13.15
CA ARG A 105 3.02 -16.03 -11.73
C ARG A 105 3.38 -17.48 -11.39
N PRO A 106 2.69 -18.53 -11.90
CA PRO A 106 3.06 -19.91 -11.60
C PRO A 106 4.49 -20.27 -12.02
N GLU A 107 4.94 -19.78 -13.18
CA GLU A 107 6.29 -20.03 -13.69
C GLU A 107 7.34 -19.31 -12.84
N TRP A 108 7.10 -18.03 -12.54
CA TRP A 108 8.01 -17.24 -11.71
C TRP A 108 8.14 -17.80 -10.30
N ASN A 109 7.04 -18.24 -9.69
CA ASN A 109 7.06 -18.90 -8.39
C ASN A 109 7.89 -20.18 -8.44
N ALA A 110 7.65 -21.05 -9.44
CA ALA A 110 8.39 -22.29 -9.58
C ALA A 110 9.90 -22.05 -9.78
N ARG A 111 10.27 -21.02 -10.54
CA ARG A 111 11.67 -20.60 -10.68
C ARG A 111 12.24 -20.14 -9.34
N TRP A 112 11.55 -19.26 -8.63
CA TRP A 112 11.99 -18.69 -7.36
C TRP A 112 12.26 -19.77 -6.31
N SER A 113 11.31 -20.70 -6.11
CA SER A 113 11.49 -21.78 -5.13
C SER A 113 12.67 -22.69 -5.45
N ARG A 114 12.97 -22.94 -6.73
CA ARG A 114 14.17 -23.71 -7.13
C ARG A 114 15.47 -22.94 -6.90
N SER A 115 15.47 -21.63 -7.09
CA SER A 115 16.70 -20.82 -7.05
C SER A 115 17.04 -20.21 -5.70
N ILE A 116 16.05 -19.91 -4.85
CA ILE A 116 16.22 -19.10 -3.63
C ILE A 116 15.73 -19.79 -2.36
N GLU A 117 14.51 -20.34 -2.33
CA GLU A 117 13.83 -20.68 -1.07
C GLU A 117 14.26 -21.96 -0.36
N ARG A 118 15.06 -22.82 -1.02
CA ARG A 118 15.51 -24.17 -0.56
C ARG A 118 14.88 -24.73 0.72
#